data_AF-X1SK17-F1
#
_entry.id   AF-X1SK17-F1
#
_cell.length_a   1.000
_cell.length_b   1.000
_cell.length_c   1.000
_cell.angle_alpha   90.00
_cell.angle_beta   90.00
_cell.angle_gamma   90.00
#
_symmetry.space_group_name_H-M   'P 1'
#
loop_
_entity.id
_entity.type
_entity.pdbx_description
1 polymer ?
#
loop_
_entity_poly.entity_id
_entity_poly.type
_entity_poly.pdbx_seq_one_letter_code
_entity_poly.pdbx_strand_id
1 'polypeptide(L)' 'MATIKIGKKQFYNVESLSKMLFIPVDTVRKYIRKGRIKALKIGKFYLVSEENLQKFLDGEGDK' A
#
# COMPACT_ATOMS: atom_id res chain seq x y z
N MET A 1 3.44 -14.43 3.31
CA MET A 1 2.77 -13.11 3.32
C MET A 1 3.01 -12.50 4.68
N ALA A 2 3.50 -11.25 4.77
CA ALA A 2 3.79 -10.62 6.06
C ALA A 2 2.89 -9.38 6.21
N THR A 3 1.73 -9.57 6.81
CA THR A 3 0.87 -8.48 7.27
C THR A 3 1.42 -7.95 8.59
N ILE A 4 1.72 -6.66 8.65
CA ILE A 4 2.20 -6.03 9.88
C ILE A 4 0.97 -5.54 10.63
N LYS A 5 0.67 -6.14 11.78
CA LYS A 5 -0.41 -5.69 12.67
C LYS A 5 0.18 -4.75 13.72
N ILE A 6 -0.33 -3.53 13.78
CA ILE A 6 0.03 -2.55 14.81
C ILE A 6 -1.27 -2.14 15.52
N GLY A 7 -1.43 -2.60 16.76
CA GLY A 7 -2.69 -2.48 17.50
C GLY A 7 -3.83 -3.19 16.77
N LYS A 8 -4.93 -2.46 16.50
CA LYS A 8 -6.11 -2.95 15.75
C LYS A 8 -6.03 -2.74 14.24
N LYS A 9 -4.94 -2.16 13.72
CA LYS A 9 -4.81 -1.80 12.29
C LYS A 9 -3.87 -2.75 11.55
N GLN A 10 -4.25 -3.11 10.33
CA GLN A 10 -3.46 -3.94 9.43
C GLN A 10 -2.71 -3.06 8.43
N PHE A 11 -1.43 -3.40 8.21
CA PHE A 11 -0.57 -2.72 7.26
C PHE A 11 0.08 -3.71 6.30
N TYR A 12 0.20 -3.27 5.05
CA TYR A 12 0.81 -4.00 3.96
C TYR A 12 2.06 -3.25 3.50
N ASN A 13 3.15 -3.99 3.36
CA ASN A 13 4.34 -3.48 2.69
C ASN A 13 4.20 -3.61 1.16
N VAL A 14 5.13 -2.99 0.44
CA VAL A 14 5.15 -2.98 -1.03
C VAL A 14 5.14 -4.38 -1.63
N GLU A 15 5.89 -5.32 -1.05
CA GLU A 15 5.97 -6.70 -1.54
C GLU A 15 4.64 -7.46 -1.36
N SER A 16 3.96 -7.21 -0.24
CA SER A 16 2.65 -7.81 0.04
C SER A 16 1.59 -7.25 -0.91
N LEU A 17 1.60 -5.93 -1.14
CA LEU A 17 0.71 -5.29 -2.13
C LEU A 17 0.95 -5.81 -3.55
N SER A 18 2.21 -5.98 -3.93
CA SER A 18 2.58 -6.52 -5.24
C SER A 18 1.97 -7.90 -5.47
N LYS A 19 2.02 -8.77 -4.45
CA LYS A 19 1.41 -10.10 -4.49
C LYS A 19 -0.12 -10.06 -4.47
N MET A 20 -0.73 -9.16 -3.68
CA MET A 20 -2.20 -9.05 -3.57
C MET A 20 -2.85 -8.49 -4.83
N LEU A 21 -2.24 -7.46 -5.42
CA LEU A 21 -2.75 -6.77 -6.60
C LEU A 21 -2.26 -7.41 -7.91
N PHE A 22 -1.41 -8.44 -7.82
CA PHE A 22 -0.76 -9.09 -8.97
C PHE A 22 -0.06 -8.10 -9.91
N ILE A 23 0.59 -7.07 -9.35
CA ILE A 23 1.36 -6.07 -10.10
C ILE A 23 2.82 -6.02 -9.65
N PRO A 24 3.76 -5.61 -10.51
CA PRO A 24 5.17 -5.47 -10.13
C PRO A 24 5.39 -4.52 -8.95
N VAL A 25 6.37 -4.84 -8.09
CA VAL A 25 6.79 -4.01 -6.94
C VAL A 25 7.09 -2.57 -7.37
N ASP A 26 7.72 -2.37 -8.53
CA ASP A 26 8.02 -1.04 -9.05
C ASP A 26 6.77 -0.24 -9.41
N THR A 27 5.73 -0.91 -9.92
CA THR A 27 4.43 -0.29 -10.19
C THR A 27 3.75 0.14 -8.90
N VAL A 28 3.78 -0.70 -7.85
CA VAL A 28 3.28 -0.33 -6.52
C VAL A 28 4.02 0.92 -6.01
N ARG A 29 5.36 0.94 -6.08
CA ARG A 29 6.15 2.12 -5.67
C ARG A 29 5.83 3.35 -6.51
N LYS A 30 5.60 3.18 -7.82
CA LYS A 30 5.19 4.26 -8.72
C LYS A 30 3.83 4.84 -8.33
N TYR A 31 2.86 3.99 -7.99
CA TYR A 31 1.54 4.43 -7.52
C TYR A 31 1.62 5.17 -6.19
N ILE A 32 2.44 4.69 -5.26
CA ILE A 32 2.71 5.39 -4.00
C ILE A 32 3.36 6.76 -4.26
N ARG A 33 4.41 6.82 -5.09
CA ARG A 33 5.10 8.08 -5.42
C ARG A 33 4.22 9.08 -6.16
N LYS A 34 3.28 8.60 -6.99
CA LYS A 34 2.31 9.42 -7.70
C LYS A 34 1.12 9.86 -6.83
N GLY A 35 1.04 9.43 -5.57
CA GLY A 35 -0.08 9.74 -4.68
C GLY A 35 -1.31 8.83 -4.87
N ARG A 36 -1.32 7.96 -5.89
CA ARG A 36 -2.43 7.03 -6.19
C ARG A 36 -2.74 6.08 -5.03
N ILE A 37 -1.70 5.60 -4.36
CA ILE A 37 -1.83 4.77 -3.15
C ILE A 37 -1.26 5.56 -1.97
N LYS A 38 -2.12 5.93 -1.02
CA LYS A 38 -1.69 6.62 0.21
C LYS A 38 -0.92 5.65 1.12
N ALA A 39 0.36 5.94 1.33
CA ALA A 39 1.25 5.12 2.16
C ALA A 39 1.98 5.96 3.22
N LEU A 40 2.29 5.34 4.36
CA LEU A 40 3.20 5.85 5.38
C LEU A 40 4.63 5.43 5.02
N LYS A 41 5.55 6.37 5.01
CA LYS A 41 6.98 6.11 4.81
C LYS A 41 7.65 5.95 6.18
N ILE A 42 8.22 4.78 6.46
CA ILE A 42 8.97 4.48 7.69
C ILE A 42 10.36 4.01 7.29
N GLY A 43 11.35 4.90 7.39
CA GLY A 43 12.69 4.67 6.88
C GLY A 43 12.67 4.37 5.37
N LYS A 44 13.12 3.17 4.98
CA LYS A 44 13.12 2.69 3.59
C LYS A 44 11.83 1.98 3.17
N PHE A 45 10.91 1.75 4.10
CA PHE A 45 9.69 0.99 3.87
C PHE A 45 8.50 1.92 3.61
N TYR A 46 7.60 1.47 2.73
CA TYR A 46 6.26 2.02 2.62
C TYR A 46 5.28 1.04 3.23
N LEU A 47 4.40 1.54 4.09
CA LEU A 47 3.30 0.82 4.70
C LEU A 47 1.98 1.42 4.25
N VAL A 48 1.09 0.58 3.77
CA VAL A 48 -0.26 0.97 3.36
C VAL A 48 -1.22 0.33 4.34
N SER A 49 -2.06 1.14 4.98
CA SER A 49 -3.14 0.60 5.82
C SER A 49 -4.19 -0.08 4.95
N GLU A 50 -4.90 -1.03 5.53
CA GLU A 50 -6.08 -1.66 4.90
C GLU A 50 -7.10 -0.63 4.42
N GLU A 51 -7.36 0.40 5.21
CA GLU A 51 -8.24 1.52 4.83
C GLU A 51 -7.78 2.25 3.57
N ASN A 52 -6.48 2.55 3.45
CA ASN A 52 -5.94 3.24 2.28
C ASN A 52 -5.91 2.34 1.04
N LEU A 53 -5.70 1.04 1.23
CA LEU A 53 -5.81 0.07 0.15
C LEU A 53 -7.25 0.00 -0.37
N GLN A 54 -8.24 -0.04 0.53
CA GLN A 54 -9.65 -0.05 0.14
C GLN A 54 -10.01 1.21 -0.65
N LYS A 55 -9.63 2.40 -0.17
CA LYS A 55 -9.83 3.66 -0.91
C LYS A 55 -9.22 3.66 -2.31
N PHE A 56 -8.05 3.03 -2.47
CA PHE A 56 -7.44 2.87 -3.78
C PHE A 56 -8.28 1.96 -4.69
N LEU A 57 -8.78 0.84 -4.17
CA LEU A 57 -9.64 -0.09 -4.92
C LEU A 57 -11.00 0.53 -5.28
N ASP A 58 -11.52 1.41 -4.43
CA ASP A 58 -12.75 2.17 -4.67
C ASP A 58 -12.57 3.32 -5.67
N GLY A 59 -11.34 3.52 -6.18
CA GLY A 59 -11.02 4.54 -7.19
C GLY A 59 -10.76 5.94 -6.62
N GLU A 60 -10.68 6.11 -5.29
CA GLU A 60 -10.42 7.41 -4.66
C GLU A 60 -8.94 7.83 -4.68
N GLY A 61 -8.07 7.00 -5.27
CA GLY A 61 -6.63 7.24 -5.34
C GLY A 61 -6.20 8.31 -6.35
N ASP A 62 -7.00 8.58 -7.38
CA ASP A 62 -6.63 9.47 -8.51
C ASP A 62 -7.02 10.95 -8.33
N LYS A 63 -7.23 11.40 -7.08
CA LYS A 63 -7.53 12.81 -6.77
C LYS A 63 -6.28 13.66 -6.62
#